data_AF-A0A371FV63-F1
#
_entry.id   AF-A0A371FV63-F1
#
_cell.length_a   1.000
_cell.length_b   1.000
_cell.length_c   1.000
_cell.angle_alpha   90.00
_cell.angle_beta   90.00
_cell.angle_gamma   90.00
#
_symmetry.space_group_name_H-M   'P 1'
#
loop_
_entity.id
_entity.type
_entity.pdbx_description
1 polymer ?
#
loop_
_entity_poly.entity_id
_entity_poly.type
_entity_poly.pdbx_seq_one_letter_code
_entity_poly.pdbx_strand_id
1 'polypeptide(L)'
;MNLSSELRITNSQEVDSAEKTPTTMQTKSRCVLSMPQKMPTESELEEFFATAEKDIQKRFSDKYNYDIVKDVPLEGRYEWVKLKP
;
A
#
# COMPACT_ATOMS: atom_id res chain seq x y z
N MET A 1 23.46 -6.85 23.79
CA MET A 1 22.08 -7.26 23.51
C MET A 1 21.26 -5.99 23.33
N ASN A 2 20.28 -6.03 22.43
CA ASN A 2 19.56 -4.92 21.78
C ASN A 2 20.23 -4.48 20.47
N LEU A 3 19.51 -4.69 19.37
CA LEU A 3 19.02 -3.59 18.56
C LEU A 3 17.73 -4.04 17.86
N SER A 4 16.66 -3.32 18.15
CA SER A 4 15.32 -3.46 17.58
C SER A 4 15.39 -3.24 16.07
N SER A 5 14.89 -4.19 15.29
CA SER A 5 14.77 -4.08 13.84
C SER A 5 13.42 -3.45 13.49
N GLU A 6 13.33 -2.11 13.54
CA GLU A 6 12.22 -1.37 12.95
C GLU A 6 12.31 -1.46 11.41
N LEU A 7 11.41 -2.25 10.82
CA LEU A 7 11.20 -2.28 9.37
C LEU A 7 10.51 -0.98 8.94
N ARG A 8 11.32 0.04 8.65
CA ARG A 8 10.89 1.26 7.97
C ARG A 8 10.52 0.93 6.51
N ILE A 9 9.22 0.73 6.27
CA ILE A 9 8.65 0.75 4.93
C ILE A 9 8.84 2.18 4.40
N THR A 10 9.89 2.38 3.60
CA THR A 10 10.13 3.62 2.87
C THR A 10 9.70 3.40 1.43
N ASN A 11 8.40 3.48 1.18
CA ASN A 11 7.93 3.86 -0.15
C ASN A 11 8.08 5.38 -0.26
N SER A 12 9.32 5.84 -0.38
CA SER A 12 9.64 7.25 -0.60
C SER A 12 9.68 7.48 -2.10
N GLN A 13 8.50 7.74 -2.67
CA GLN A 13 8.42 8.36 -3.98
C GLN A 13 8.82 9.83 -3.79
N GLU A 14 10.03 10.10 -4.24
CA GLU A 14 10.70 11.39 -4.34
C GLU A 14 9.78 12.44 -5.00
N VAL A 15 9.43 13.49 -4.25
CA VAL A 15 8.82 14.71 -4.81
C VAL A 15 9.86 15.81 -4.72
N ASP A 16 10.37 16.19 -5.89
CA ASP A 16 11.33 17.28 -6.08
C ASP A 16 10.70 18.60 -5.59
N SER A 17 11.44 19.31 -4.74
CA SER A 17 11.04 20.55 -4.08
C SER A 17 11.58 21.75 -4.83
N ALA A 18 10.69 22.69 -5.19
CA ALA A 18 11.06 24.08 -5.43
C ALA A 18 10.03 25.02 -4.75
N GLU A 19 10.54 25.83 -3.83
CA GLU A 19 9.95 26.88 -2.97
C GLU A 19 8.66 27.60 -3.45
N LYS A 20 7.72 27.91 -2.54
CA LYS A 20 7.71 29.17 -1.73
C LYS A 20 6.37 29.42 -1.01
N THR A 21 6.47 29.92 0.23
CA THR A 21 5.50 30.66 1.09
C THR A 21 4.65 29.89 2.13
N PRO A 22 4.64 30.35 3.41
CA PRO A 22 3.74 29.83 4.45
C PRO A 22 2.42 30.60 4.37
N THR A 23 1.39 30.00 3.80
CA THR A 23 0.03 30.56 3.87
C THR A 23 -0.70 29.96 5.06
N THR A 24 -0.95 30.81 6.05
CA THR A 24 -1.84 30.66 7.21
C THR A 24 -2.92 29.60 7.01
N MET A 25 -2.86 28.53 7.83
CA MET A 25 -3.90 27.52 7.92
C MET A 25 -5.20 28.15 8.43
N GLN A 26 -6.05 28.64 7.53
CA GLN A 26 -7.45 28.84 7.85
C GLN A 26 -8.12 27.47 7.81
N THR A 27 -8.26 26.83 8.98
CA THR A 27 -9.21 25.72 9.17
C THR A 27 -10.62 26.28 9.03
N LYS A 28 -11.03 26.52 7.78
CA LYS A 28 -12.45 26.66 7.44
C LYS A 28 -13.01 25.25 7.57
N SER A 29 -13.52 24.94 8.75
CA SER A 29 -14.39 23.80 9.00
C SER A 29 -15.61 23.94 8.12
N ARG A 30 -15.45 23.59 6.84
CA ARG A 30 -16.55 23.52 5.89
C ARG A 30 -17.22 22.17 6.14
N CYS A 31 -18.01 22.12 7.21
CA CYS A 31 -19.16 21.24 7.28
C CYS A 31 -20.11 21.71 6.16
N VAL A 32 -19.81 21.33 4.93
CA VAL A 32 -20.70 21.52 3.78
C VAL A 32 -21.31 20.17 3.48
N LEU A 33 -22.57 20.10 3.88
CA LEU A 33 -23.61 19.34 3.20
C LEU A 33 -23.51 17.82 3.40
N SER A 34 -24.33 17.33 4.34
CA SER A 34 -24.84 15.97 4.35
C SER A 34 -25.75 15.72 3.14
N MET A 35 -25.21 15.88 1.92
CA MET A 35 -25.81 15.26 0.75
C MET A 35 -25.45 13.77 0.82
N PRO A 36 -26.39 12.85 0.55
CA PRO A 36 -26.03 11.44 0.42
C PRO A 36 -25.02 11.34 -0.72
N GLN A 37 -23.73 11.19 -0.37
CA GLN A 37 -22.71 10.87 -1.35
C GLN A 37 -23.11 9.52 -1.94
N LYS A 38 -23.20 9.45 -3.27
CA LYS A 38 -23.39 8.18 -3.95
C LYS A 38 -22.12 7.37 -3.74
N MET A 39 -22.11 6.59 -2.66
CA MET A 39 -21.07 5.61 -2.38
C MET A 39 -21.19 4.52 -3.45
N PRO A 40 -20.08 4.13 -4.09
CA PRO A 40 -20.05 2.93 -4.90
C PRO A 40 -20.54 1.73 -4.10
N THR A 41 -21.14 0.76 -4.76
CA THR A 41 -21.48 -0.50 -4.10
C THR A 41 -20.20 -1.27 -3.75
N GLU A 42 -20.29 -2.16 -2.77
CA GLU A 42 -19.18 -3.03 -2.39
C GLU A 42 -18.62 -3.81 -3.59
N SER A 43 -19.49 -4.28 -4.49
CA SER A 43 -19.09 -4.98 -5.71
C SER A 43 -18.28 -4.13 -6.68
N GLU A 44 -18.65 -2.85 -6.86
CA GLU A 44 -17.92 -1.92 -7.73
C GLU A 44 -16.53 -1.63 -7.17
N LEU A 45 -16.45 -1.50 -5.84
CA LEU A 45 -15.20 -1.23 -5.15
C LEU A 45 -14.26 -2.45 -5.17
N GLU A 46 -14.82 -3.64 -4.96
CA GLU A 46 -14.09 -4.90 -5.02
C GLU A 46 -13.50 -5.14 -6.42
N GLU A 47 -14.28 -4.92 -7.49
CA GLU A 47 -13.80 -5.07 -8.87
C GLU A 47 -12.62 -4.11 -9.17
N PHE A 48 -12.71 -2.89 -8.66
CA PHE A 48 -11.65 -1.90 -8.79
C PHE A 48 -10.36 -2.36 -8.11
N PHE A 49 -10.44 -2.80 -6.86
CA PHE A 49 -9.26 -3.24 -6.11
C PHE A 49 -8.70 -4.57 -6.61
N ALA A 50 -9.55 -5.53 -6.98
CA ALA A 50 -9.15 -6.83 -7.48
C ALA A 50 -8.27 -6.73 -8.74
N THR A 51 -8.48 -5.71 -9.58
CA THR A 51 -7.63 -5.47 -10.76
C THR A 51 -6.22 -5.07 -10.35
N ALA A 52 -6.09 -4.07 -9.47
CA ALA A 52 -4.78 -3.62 -8.98
C ALA A 52 -4.07 -4.68 -8.14
N GLU A 53 -4.81 -5.41 -7.32
CA GLU A 53 -4.30 -6.48 -6.46
C GLU A 53 -3.65 -7.60 -7.28
N LYS A 54 -4.31 -8.05 -8.36
CA LYS A 54 -3.77 -9.10 -9.25
C LYS A 54 -2.44 -8.67 -9.88
N ASP A 55 -2.34 -7.43 -10.32
CA ASP A 55 -1.11 -6.89 -10.90
C ASP A 55 0.03 -6.84 -9.88
N ILE A 56 -0.27 -6.40 -8.65
CA ILE A 56 0.70 -6.37 -7.55
C ILE A 56 1.12 -7.79 -7.17
N GLN A 57 0.17 -8.72 -7.03
CA GLN A 57 0.43 -10.12 -6.72
C GLN A 57 1.34 -10.75 -7.79
N LYS A 58 1.04 -10.54 -9.08
CA LYS A 58 1.86 -11.06 -10.18
C LYS A 58 3.28 -10.50 -10.12
N ARG A 59 3.44 -9.18 -9.98
CA ARG A 59 4.76 -8.55 -9.88
C ARG A 59 5.55 -9.05 -8.68
N PHE A 60 4.88 -9.30 -7.56
CA PHE A 60 5.51 -9.84 -6.35
C PHE A 60 5.97 -11.28 -6.57
N SER A 61 5.07 -12.14 -7.06
CA SER A 61 5.37 -13.54 -7.38
C SER A 61 6.52 -13.67 -8.37
N ASP A 62 6.54 -12.86 -9.43
CA ASP A 62 7.60 -12.88 -10.46
C ASP A 62 8.95 -12.40 -9.90
N LYS A 63 8.93 -11.42 -9.00
CA LYS A 63 10.15 -10.86 -8.40
C LYS A 63 10.76 -11.79 -7.36
N TYR A 64 9.92 -12.44 -6.57
CA TYR A 64 10.31 -13.10 -5.32
C TYR A 64 10.04 -14.60 -5.28
N ASN A 65 9.44 -15.17 -6.32
CA ASN A 65 9.00 -16.57 -6.37
C ASN A 65 8.22 -16.97 -5.10
N TYR A 66 7.23 -16.14 -4.73
CA TYR A 66 6.43 -16.36 -3.53
C TYR A 66 4.97 -15.95 -3.76
N ASP A 67 4.04 -16.82 -3.40
CA ASP A 67 2.60 -16.55 -3.47
C ASP A 67 2.11 -16.01 -2.12
N ILE A 68 1.91 -14.70 -2.05
CA ILE A 68 1.45 -13.99 -0.84
C ILE A 68 0.00 -14.32 -0.44
N VAL A 69 -0.83 -14.78 -1.37
CA VAL A 69 -2.23 -15.11 -1.08
C VAL A 69 -2.32 -16.47 -0.41
N LYS A 70 -1.48 -17.42 -0.84
CA LYS A 70 -1.42 -18.76 -0.24
C LYS A 70 -0.42 -18.87 0.90
N ASP A 71 0.46 -17.87 1.08
CA ASP A 71 1.58 -17.91 2.03
C ASP A 71 2.54 -19.08 1.74
N VAL A 72 2.81 -19.33 0.46
CA VAL A 72 3.62 -20.48 0.00
C VAL A 72 4.76 -20.02 -0.92
N PRO A 73 5.99 -20.49 -0.69
CA PRO A 73 7.08 -20.24 -1.63
C PRO A 73 6.93 -21.04 -2.91
N LEU A 74 7.26 -20.39 -4.02
CA LEU A 74 7.32 -20.99 -5.34
C LEU A 74 8.78 -21.32 -5.68
N GLU A 75 8.95 -22.26 -6.59
CA GLU A 75 10.26 -22.59 -7.13
C GLU A 75 10.85 -21.39 -7.90
N GLY A 76 12.12 -21.08 -7.68
CA GLY A 76 12.74 -19.92 -8.30
C GLY A 76 14.10 -19.54 -7.71
N ARG A 77 14.42 -18.24 -7.77
CA ARG A 77 15.73 -17.71 -7.40
C ARG A 77 15.97 -17.69 -5.89
N TYR A 78 14.91 -17.56 -5.10
CA TYR A 78 15.00 -17.42 -3.65
C TYR A 78 14.47 -18.65 -2.95
N GLU A 79 15.13 -19.05 -1.86
CA GLU A 79 14.64 -20.07 -0.95
C GLU A 79 14.04 -19.38 0.28
N TRP A 80 12.76 -19.64 0.55
CA TRP A 80 12.05 -19.05 1.67
C TRP A 80 12.06 -20.01 2.87
N VAL A 81 12.55 -19.52 4.01
CA VAL A 81 12.61 -20.30 5.26
C VAL A 81 11.67 -19.68 6.29
N LYS A 82 10.73 -20.48 6.81
CA LYS A 82 9.83 -20.03 7.89
C LYS A 82 10.57 -20.05 9.22
N LEU A 83 10.75 -18.88 9.81
CA LEU A 83 11.33 -18.75 11.15
C LEU A 83 10.29 -19.15 12.20
N LYS A 84 10.68 -20.02 13.13
CA LYS A 84 9.90 -20.29 14.34
C LYS A 84 10.32 -19.28 15.41
N PRO A 85 9.36 -18.68 16.15
CA PRO A 85 9.68 -17.78 17.26
C PRO A 85 10.41 -18.50 18.40
#